data_AF-A0A8J4FQ69-F1
#
_entry.id   AF-A0A8J4FQ69-F1
#
_cell.length_a   1.000
_cell.length_b   1.000
_cell.length_c   1.000
_cell.angle_alpha   90.00
_cell.angle_beta   90.00
_cell.angle_gamma   90.00
#
_symmetry.space_group_name_H-M   'P 1'
#
loop_
_entity.id
_entity.type
_entity.pdbx_description
1 polymer ?
#
loop_
_entity_poly.entity_id
_entity_poly.type
_entity_poly.pdbx_seq_one_letter_code
_entity_poly.pdbx_strand_id
1 'polypeptide(L)'
;MSINDILESLQRKLQAAKSPIVARHTVAGIFATLRKPGVSVDARATVIALCLSRPFKVIVQEAADQLLALTRAGGLPAAEAAEFLLSAITTAGSATAAPLADALCQLTVSSAADIKVTGATAGLSDSAAVAQPLLRPARWTSHPLVAALLSCPAAATQLLSSAIAALGGALATVAAATAAATATA
;
A
#
# COMPACT_ATOMS: atom_id res chain seq x y z
N MET A 1 15.14 12.59 25.05
CA MET A 1 15.14 11.32 24.28
C MET A 1 14.89 11.67 22.82
N SER A 2 15.79 11.30 21.93
CA SER A 2 15.68 11.65 20.51
C SER A 2 14.59 10.79 19.83
N ILE A 3 14.01 11.28 18.74
CA ILE A 3 13.01 10.52 17.96
C ILE A 3 13.63 9.22 17.42
N ASN A 4 14.92 9.25 17.10
CA ASN A 4 15.66 8.08 16.63
C ASN A 4 15.83 7.04 17.75
N ASP A 5 16.07 7.45 19.00
CA ASP A 5 16.17 6.54 20.15
C ASP A 5 14.84 5.79 20.38
N ILE A 6 13.72 6.49 20.20
CA ILE A 6 12.38 5.92 20.33
C ILE A 6 12.12 4.92 19.19
N LEU A 7 12.48 5.27 17.95
CA LEU A 7 12.36 4.36 16.81
C LEU A 7 13.20 3.11 16.99
N GLU A 8 14.45 3.23 17.43
CA GLU A 8 15.34 2.10 17.67
C GLU A 8 14.83 1.21 18.81
N SER A 9 14.28 1.81 19.87
CA SER A 9 13.63 1.06 20.95
C SER A 9 12.42 0.27 20.46
N LEU A 10 11.57 0.89 19.61
CA LEU A 10 10.40 0.23 19.03
C LEU A 10 10.79 -0.86 18.02
N GLN A 11 11.83 -0.65 17.20
CA GLN A 11 12.37 -1.68 16.32
C GLN A 11 12.83 -2.90 17.11
N ARG A 12 13.61 -2.70 18.18
CA ARG A 12 14.06 -3.79 19.07
C ARG A 12 12.86 -4.51 19.70
N LYS A 13 11.86 -3.76 20.15
CA LYS A 13 10.62 -4.32 20.71
C LYS A 13 9.84 -5.15 19.67
N LEU A 14 9.77 -4.69 18.41
CA LEU A 14 9.11 -5.41 17.34
C LEU A 14 9.83 -6.71 16.99
N GLN A 15 11.16 -6.70 16.98
CA GLN A 15 11.98 -7.89 16.75
C GLN A 15 11.83 -8.91 17.89
N ALA A 16 11.79 -8.46 19.14
CA ALA A 16 11.61 -9.31 20.32
C ALA A 16 10.15 -9.76 20.56
N ALA A 17 9.18 -9.18 19.85
CA ALA A 17 7.76 -9.47 20.07
C ALA A 17 7.41 -10.89 19.59
N LYS A 18 7.13 -11.76 20.57
CA LYS A 18 6.59 -13.12 20.35
C LYS A 18 5.07 -13.14 20.21
N SER A 19 4.39 -12.13 20.77
CA SER A 19 2.93 -12.00 20.69
C SER A 19 2.52 -11.13 19.49
N PRO A 20 1.56 -11.57 18.67
CA PRO A 20 1.08 -10.79 17.52
C PRO A 20 0.38 -9.50 17.95
N ILE A 21 -0.24 -9.47 19.14
CA ILE A 21 -0.90 -8.27 19.69
C ILE A 21 0.14 -7.20 20.00
N VAL A 22 1.21 -7.59 20.70
CA VAL A 22 2.32 -6.67 21.05
C VAL A 22 3.01 -6.16 19.79
N ALA A 23 3.25 -7.04 18.82
CA ALA A 23 3.86 -6.67 17.56
C ALA A 23 2.98 -5.66 16.78
N ARG A 24 1.67 -5.92 16.71
CA ARG A 24 0.70 -5.01 16.07
C ARG A 24 0.70 -3.62 16.71
N HIS A 25 0.66 -3.55 18.04
CA HIS A 25 0.73 -2.26 18.76
C HIS A 25 2.08 -1.57 18.57
N THR A 26 3.16 -2.34 18.48
CA THR A 26 4.49 -1.78 18.23
C THR A 26 4.60 -1.20 16.82
N VAL A 27 4.00 -1.86 15.81
CA VAL A 27 3.87 -1.31 14.45
C VAL A 27 3.07 -0.02 14.45
N ALA A 28 1.90 0.03 15.10
CA ALA A 28 1.12 1.26 15.20
C ALA A 28 1.92 2.41 15.87
N GLY A 29 2.68 2.09 16.94
CA GLY A 29 3.57 3.04 17.62
C GLY A 29 4.69 3.54 16.72
N ILE A 30 5.28 2.66 15.91
CA ILE A 30 6.28 3.00 14.89
C ILE A 30 5.69 3.99 13.87
N PHE A 31 4.52 3.71 13.30
CA PHE A 31 3.93 4.63 12.33
C PHE A 31 3.49 5.96 12.97
N ALA A 32 3.11 5.94 14.25
CA ALA A 32 2.85 7.17 15.01
C ALA A 32 4.12 8.01 15.22
N THR A 33 5.31 7.40 15.37
CA THR A 33 6.57 8.15 15.44
C THR A 33 7.03 8.62 14.06
N LEU A 34 6.79 7.85 13.00
CA LEU A 34 7.10 8.26 11.62
C LEU A 34 6.28 9.48 11.14
N ARG A 35 5.10 9.72 11.71
CA ARG A 35 4.31 10.94 11.46
C ARG A 35 4.95 12.20 12.04
N LYS A 36 5.89 12.09 12.99
CA LYS A 36 6.56 13.23 13.60
C LYS A 36 7.67 13.75 12.68
N PRO A 37 7.85 15.08 12.57
CA PRO A 37 8.98 15.64 11.82
C PRO A 37 10.31 15.25 12.49
N GLY A 38 11.38 15.12 11.70
CA GLY A 38 12.74 14.86 12.19
C GLY A 38 13.24 13.41 12.04
N VAL A 39 12.47 12.53 11.41
CA VAL A 39 12.94 11.18 11.02
C VAL A 39 13.66 11.25 9.67
N SER A 40 14.88 10.71 9.59
CA SER A 40 15.62 10.62 8.33
C SER A 40 14.94 9.70 7.33
N VAL A 41 15.12 9.96 6.03
CA VAL A 41 14.54 9.15 4.95
C VAL A 41 15.01 7.70 5.04
N ASP A 42 16.29 7.48 5.31
CA ASP A 42 16.86 6.13 5.48
C ASP A 42 16.25 5.38 6.66
N ALA A 43 16.15 6.02 7.83
CA ALA A 43 15.56 5.39 9.01
C ALA A 43 14.09 5.03 8.76
N ARG A 44 13.33 5.91 8.11
CA ARG A 44 11.95 5.65 7.71
C ARG A 44 11.85 4.44 6.79
N ALA A 45 12.67 4.38 5.74
CA ALA A 45 12.69 3.28 4.79
C ALA A 45 13.00 1.93 5.47
N THR A 46 14.04 1.89 6.32
CA THR A 46 14.41 0.68 7.06
C THR A 46 13.29 0.21 7.98
N VAL A 47 12.64 1.14 8.69
CA VAL A 47 11.56 0.82 9.63
C VAL A 47 10.31 0.30 8.92
N ILE A 48 9.92 0.92 7.81
CA ILE A 48 8.76 0.48 7.01
C ILE A 48 9.02 -0.92 6.45
N ALA A 49 10.19 -1.16 5.87
CA ALA A 49 10.58 -2.47 5.36
C ALA A 49 10.54 -3.55 6.46
N LEU A 50 11.01 -3.23 7.67
CA LEU A 50 10.96 -4.13 8.83
C LEU A 50 9.52 -4.50 9.22
N CYS A 51 8.58 -3.55 9.14
CA CYS A 51 7.17 -3.79 9.49
C CYS A 51 6.47 -4.65 8.44
N LEU A 52 6.73 -4.42 7.14
CA LEU A 52 6.09 -5.13 6.03
C LEU A 52 6.65 -6.56 5.81
N SER A 53 7.88 -6.83 6.26
CA SER A 53 8.54 -8.13 6.14
C SER A 53 8.18 -9.14 7.24
N ARG A 54 7.23 -8.82 8.12
CA ARG A 54 6.85 -9.72 9.22
C ARG A 54 6.11 -10.97 8.69
N PRO A 55 6.32 -12.16 9.28
CA PRO A 55 5.73 -13.40 8.76
C PRO A 55 4.24 -13.55 9.08
N PHE A 56 3.67 -12.67 9.90
CA PHE A 56 2.28 -12.80 10.36
C PHE A 56 1.36 -11.88 9.56
N LYS A 57 0.36 -12.47 8.90
CA LYS A 57 -0.67 -11.77 8.11
C LYS A 57 -1.23 -10.53 8.82
N VAL A 58 -1.65 -10.67 10.08
CA VAL A 58 -2.29 -9.59 10.86
C VAL A 58 -1.34 -8.40 11.07
N ILE A 59 -0.04 -8.65 11.23
CA ILE A 59 0.95 -7.59 11.44
C ILE A 59 1.23 -6.87 10.12
N VAL A 60 1.37 -7.63 9.03
CA VAL A 60 1.59 -7.07 7.69
C VAL A 60 0.40 -6.24 7.23
N GLN A 61 -0.82 -6.72 7.50
CA GLN A 61 -2.04 -5.97 7.23
C GLN A 61 -2.06 -4.65 7.99
N GLU A 62 -1.79 -4.65 9.31
CA GLU A 62 -1.68 -3.41 10.09
C GLU A 62 -0.58 -2.48 9.55
N ALA A 63 0.60 -3.02 9.20
CA ALA A 63 1.68 -2.22 8.64
C ALA A 63 1.30 -1.58 7.30
N ALA A 64 0.58 -2.30 6.45
CA ALA A 64 0.07 -1.80 5.19
C ALA A 64 -1.01 -0.72 5.39
N ASP A 65 -1.97 -0.95 6.30
CA ASP A 65 -3.01 0.02 6.65
C ASP A 65 -2.41 1.32 7.21
N GLN A 66 -1.41 1.21 8.08
CA GLN A 66 -0.72 2.36 8.64
C GLN A 66 0.13 3.11 7.60
N LEU A 67 0.71 2.41 6.63
CA LEU A 67 1.41 3.01 5.50
C LEU A 67 0.44 3.81 4.62
N LEU A 68 -0.71 3.25 4.27
CA LEU A 68 -1.76 3.97 3.54
C LEU A 68 -2.24 5.20 4.31
N ALA A 69 -2.44 5.08 5.62
CA ALA A 69 -2.80 6.21 6.47
C ALA A 69 -1.70 7.29 6.51
N LEU A 70 -0.43 6.91 6.55
CA LEU A 70 0.70 7.84 6.48
C LEU A 70 0.75 8.58 5.15
N THR A 71 0.47 7.89 4.04
CA THR A 71 0.40 8.48 2.71
C THR A 71 -0.79 9.45 2.57
N ARG A 72 -1.98 9.06 3.03
CA ARG A 72 -3.17 9.94 3.02
C ARG A 72 -2.97 11.19 3.88
N ALA A 73 -2.21 11.08 4.96
CA ALA A 73 -1.84 12.22 5.81
C ALA A 73 -0.74 13.12 5.21
N GLY A 74 -0.23 12.82 4.01
CA GLY A 74 0.84 13.57 3.36
C GLY A 74 2.24 13.33 3.95
N GLY A 75 2.39 12.33 4.83
CA GLY A 75 3.67 12.04 5.49
C GLY A 75 4.67 11.30 4.60
N LEU A 76 4.20 10.65 3.52
CA LEU A 76 4.99 9.77 2.66
C LEU A 76 4.39 9.78 1.24
N PRO A 77 5.14 10.15 0.19
CA PRO A 77 4.61 10.19 -1.18
C PRO A 77 4.03 8.83 -1.60
N ALA A 78 2.91 8.85 -2.33
CA ALA A 78 2.25 7.62 -2.74
C ALA A 78 3.13 6.73 -3.65
N ALA A 79 4.04 7.33 -4.43
CA ALA A 79 5.01 6.57 -5.21
C ALA A 79 6.01 5.79 -4.33
N GLU A 80 6.50 6.40 -3.24
CA GLU A 80 7.39 5.71 -2.30
C GLU A 80 6.65 4.59 -1.55
N ALA A 81 5.39 4.83 -1.16
CA ALA A 81 4.56 3.80 -0.53
C ALA A 81 4.36 2.59 -1.46
N ALA A 82 4.12 2.83 -2.75
CA ALA A 82 3.99 1.78 -3.75
C ALA A 82 5.28 0.96 -3.89
N GLU A 83 6.46 1.61 -3.88
CA GLU A 83 7.75 0.91 -3.91
C GLU A 83 7.97 0.02 -2.68
N PHE A 84 7.62 0.49 -1.48
CA PHE A 84 7.72 -0.33 -0.27
C PHE A 84 6.79 -1.55 -0.32
N LEU A 85 5.56 -1.38 -0.81
CA LEU A 85 4.61 -2.48 -0.97
C LEU A 85 5.09 -3.49 -2.01
N LEU A 86 5.57 -3.03 -3.17
CA LEU A 86 6.12 -3.89 -4.22
C LEU A 86 7.34 -4.68 -3.72
N SER A 87 8.28 -4.02 -3.04
CA SER A 87 9.45 -4.68 -2.46
C SER A 87 9.08 -5.69 -1.36
N ALA A 88 7.99 -5.46 -0.62
CA ALA A 88 7.52 -6.41 0.37
C ALA A 88 6.87 -7.63 -0.30
N ILE A 89 6.11 -7.43 -1.39
CA ILE A 89 5.44 -8.52 -2.13
C ILE A 89 6.45 -9.51 -2.71
N THR A 90 7.59 -9.03 -3.22
CA THR A 90 8.62 -9.91 -3.82
C THR A 90 9.24 -10.89 -2.82
N THR A 91 9.15 -10.61 -1.53
CA THR A 91 9.69 -11.45 -0.45
C THR A 91 8.58 -12.02 0.44
N ALA A 92 7.31 -11.75 0.12
CA ALA A 92 6.17 -12.18 0.91
C ALA A 92 5.87 -13.67 0.72
N GLY A 93 5.51 -14.34 1.82
CA GLY A 93 4.92 -15.68 1.75
C GLY A 93 3.46 -15.64 1.30
N SER A 94 2.88 -16.80 0.97
CA SER A 94 1.48 -16.91 0.51
C SER A 94 0.47 -16.28 1.48
N ALA A 95 0.74 -16.32 2.79
CA ALA A 95 -0.15 -15.75 3.81
C ALA A 95 -0.10 -14.21 3.89
N THR A 96 0.99 -13.57 3.47
CA THR A 96 1.23 -12.13 3.59
C THR A 96 1.13 -11.39 2.24
N ALA A 97 1.20 -12.11 1.12
CA ALA A 97 1.08 -11.52 -0.21
C ALA A 97 -0.29 -10.86 -0.45
N ALA A 98 -1.38 -11.51 -0.02
CA ALA A 98 -2.75 -11.00 -0.21
C ALA A 98 -3.00 -9.61 0.41
N PRO A 99 -2.73 -9.35 1.72
CA PRO A 99 -2.95 -8.03 2.30
C PRO A 99 -2.03 -6.95 1.70
N LEU A 100 -0.81 -7.31 1.28
CA LEU A 100 0.09 -6.36 0.61
C LEU A 100 -0.40 -5.97 -0.78
N ALA A 101 -0.89 -6.95 -1.56
CA ALA A 101 -1.47 -6.72 -2.87
C ALA A 101 -2.75 -5.87 -2.78
N ASP A 102 -3.61 -6.15 -1.79
CA ASP A 102 -4.82 -5.36 -1.56
C ASP A 102 -4.49 -3.90 -1.22
N ALA A 103 -3.52 -3.66 -0.34
CA ALA A 103 -3.08 -2.32 -0.01
C ALA A 103 -2.50 -1.57 -1.23
N LEU A 104 -1.77 -2.26 -2.10
CA LEU A 104 -1.25 -1.68 -3.33
C LEU A 104 -2.40 -1.32 -4.30
N CYS A 105 -3.41 -2.18 -4.44
CA CYS A 105 -4.61 -1.88 -5.22
C CYS A 105 -5.39 -0.68 -4.63
N GLN A 106 -5.54 -0.62 -3.31
CA GLN A 106 -6.19 0.52 -2.66
C GLN A 106 -5.42 1.83 -2.92
N LEU A 107 -4.09 1.79 -2.86
CA LEU A 107 -3.23 2.94 -3.14
C LEU A 107 -3.39 3.44 -4.59
N THR A 108 -3.42 2.52 -5.56
CA THR A 108 -3.57 2.86 -6.98
C THR A 108 -4.97 3.35 -7.33
N VAL A 109 -6.01 2.71 -6.81
CA VAL A 109 -7.41 3.11 -7.06
C VAL A 109 -7.75 4.44 -6.36
N SER A 110 -7.30 4.64 -5.12
CA SER A 110 -7.55 5.90 -4.39
C SER A 110 -6.86 7.08 -5.08
N SER A 111 -5.62 6.90 -5.54
CA SER A 111 -4.91 7.93 -6.28
C SER A 111 -5.54 8.24 -7.65
N ALA A 112 -6.17 7.25 -8.29
CA ALA A 112 -6.93 7.47 -9.53
C ALA A 112 -8.25 8.24 -9.29
N ALA A 113 -8.85 8.08 -8.10
CA ALA A 113 -10.05 8.80 -7.71
C ALA A 113 -9.77 10.28 -7.40
N ASP A 114 -8.64 10.60 -6.76
CA ASP A 114 -8.22 12.00 -6.48
C ASP A 114 -7.96 12.80 -7.77
N ILE A 115 -7.54 12.14 -8.84
CA ILE A 115 -7.36 12.77 -10.17
C ILE A 115 -8.72 13.15 -10.80
N LYS A 116 -9.82 12.49 -10.41
CA LYS A 116 -11.14 12.74 -11.00
C LYS A 116 -11.95 13.82 -10.28
N VAL A 117 -11.63 14.13 -9.02
CA VAL A 117 -12.34 15.15 -8.21
C VAL A 117 -11.76 16.56 -8.42
N THR A 118 -10.54 16.68 -8.91
CA THR A 118 -9.90 17.99 -9.20
C THR A 118 -10.24 18.56 -10.59
N GLY A 119 -11.29 18.04 -11.24
CA GLY A 119 -11.79 18.53 -12.53
C GLY A 119 -12.87 19.62 -12.47
N ALA A 120 -13.38 19.98 -11.29
CA ALA A 120 -14.45 20.96 -11.18
C ALA A 120 -14.44 21.68 -9.82
N THR A 121 -13.64 22.74 -9.68
CA THR A 121 -14.05 24.05 -9.15
C THR A 121 -12.88 25.04 -9.20
N ALA A 122 -13.21 26.23 -9.70
CA ALA A 122 -12.33 27.37 -9.89
C ALA A 122 -11.69 27.90 -8.59
N GLY A 123 -10.46 28.41 -8.72
CA GLY A 123 -9.99 29.56 -7.92
C GLY A 123 -8.79 29.30 -7.01
N LEU A 124 -7.68 29.96 -7.36
CA LEU A 124 -6.56 30.42 -6.52
C LEU A 124 -5.33 29.50 -6.34
N SER A 125 -4.26 29.97 -7.01
CA SER A 125 -2.85 29.97 -6.61
C SER A 125 -2.00 28.71 -6.84
N ASP A 126 -1.19 28.80 -7.90
CA ASP A 126 0.20 28.33 -8.04
C ASP A 126 0.64 27.17 -7.12
N SER A 127 0.35 25.95 -7.56
CA SER A 127 1.38 24.92 -7.75
C SER A 127 0.73 23.79 -8.54
N ALA A 128 1.01 23.74 -9.85
CA ALA A 128 0.63 22.61 -10.68
C ALA A 128 1.42 21.39 -10.20
N ALA A 129 0.88 20.68 -9.22
CA ALA A 129 1.29 19.34 -8.86
C ALA A 129 0.95 18.45 -10.06
N VAL A 130 1.86 18.44 -11.03
CA VAL A 130 1.92 17.46 -12.11
C VAL A 130 1.63 16.11 -11.48
N ALA A 131 0.54 15.47 -11.91
CA ALA A 131 0.18 14.12 -11.50
C ALA A 131 1.37 13.21 -11.85
N GLN A 132 2.30 13.07 -10.91
CA GLN A 132 3.41 12.17 -11.11
C GLN A 132 2.79 10.78 -11.08
N PRO A 133 3.07 9.95 -12.10
CA PRO A 133 2.57 8.60 -12.10
C PRO A 133 3.05 7.94 -10.80
N LEU A 134 2.12 7.33 -10.06
CA LEU A 134 2.39 6.58 -8.82
C LEU A 134 3.57 5.62 -8.98
N LEU A 135 3.84 5.21 -10.21
CA LEU A 135 4.94 4.35 -10.58
C LEU A 135 5.74 5.07 -11.68
N ARG A 136 7.02 5.37 -11.43
CA ARG A 136 7.89 5.86 -12.50
C ARG A 136 7.97 4.78 -13.60
N PRO A 137 7.61 5.08 -14.87
CA PRO A 137 7.53 4.07 -15.94
C PRO A 137 8.80 3.22 -16.09
N ALA A 138 9.97 3.86 -15.94
CA ALA A 138 11.27 3.21 -16.05
C ALA A 138 11.59 2.18 -14.95
N ARG A 139 10.92 2.26 -13.79
CA ARG A 139 11.15 1.33 -12.67
C ARG A 139 10.24 0.10 -12.71
N TRP A 140 9.09 0.23 -13.36
CA TRP A 140 8.17 -0.89 -13.57
C TRP A 140 8.79 -1.94 -14.50
N THR A 141 9.40 -1.49 -15.59
CA THR A 141 10.10 -2.38 -16.55
C THR A 141 11.25 -3.14 -15.92
N SER A 142 11.89 -2.59 -14.88
CA SER A 142 12.97 -3.26 -14.13
C SER A 142 12.47 -4.12 -12.97
N HIS A 143 11.16 -4.14 -12.68
CA HIS A 143 10.65 -4.86 -11.53
C HIS A 143 10.65 -6.38 -11.78
N PRO A 144 11.12 -7.22 -10.83
CA PRO A 144 11.19 -8.67 -11.02
C PRO A 144 9.82 -9.30 -11.29
N LEU A 145 8.72 -8.69 -10.80
CA LEU A 145 7.37 -9.15 -11.13
C LEU A 145 7.01 -8.90 -12.60
N VAL A 146 7.46 -7.79 -13.18
CA VAL A 146 7.25 -7.49 -14.60
C VAL A 146 8.14 -8.39 -15.46
N ALA A 147 9.38 -8.62 -15.04
CA ALA A 147 10.25 -9.60 -15.68
C ALA A 147 9.64 -11.02 -15.65
N ALA A 148 9.06 -11.43 -14.51
CA ALA A 148 8.39 -12.73 -14.36
C ALA A 148 7.11 -12.85 -15.21
N LEU A 149 6.33 -11.76 -15.32
CA LEU A 149 5.14 -11.72 -16.18
C LEU A 149 5.52 -11.75 -17.67
N LEU A 150 6.57 -11.01 -18.05
CA LEU A 150 7.08 -10.99 -19.42
C LEU A 150 7.79 -12.29 -19.82
N SER A 151 8.40 -13.01 -18.86
CA SER A 151 8.96 -14.35 -19.12
C SER A 151 7.89 -15.42 -19.34
N CYS A 152 6.66 -15.19 -18.84
CA CYS A 152 5.55 -16.12 -18.93
C CYS A 152 4.27 -15.44 -19.48
N PRO A 153 4.25 -15.04 -20.76
CA PRO A 153 3.15 -14.27 -21.33
C PRO A 153 1.82 -15.02 -21.29
N ALA A 154 1.82 -16.36 -21.44
CA ALA A 154 0.62 -17.18 -21.34
C ALA A 154 -0.03 -17.13 -19.95
N ALA A 155 0.78 -17.23 -18.89
CA ALA A 155 0.31 -17.12 -17.51
C ALA A 155 -0.18 -15.71 -17.19
N ALA A 156 0.52 -14.68 -17.70
CA ALA A 156 0.09 -13.29 -17.58
C ALA A 156 -1.27 -13.05 -18.25
N THR A 157 -1.49 -13.58 -19.46
CA THR A 157 -2.80 -13.49 -20.14
C THR A 157 -3.89 -14.25 -19.41
N GLN A 158 -3.60 -15.41 -18.81
CA GLN A 158 -4.58 -16.14 -18.02
C GLN A 158 -4.95 -15.41 -16.71
N LEU A 159 -3.97 -14.80 -16.05
CA LEU A 159 -4.20 -13.97 -14.87
C LEU A 159 -4.98 -12.70 -15.21
N LEU A 160 -4.68 -12.05 -16.33
CA LEU A 160 -5.44 -10.89 -16.80
C LEU A 160 -6.87 -11.29 -17.19
N SER A 161 -7.04 -12.40 -17.90
CA SER A 161 -8.36 -12.90 -18.28
C SER A 161 -9.21 -13.27 -17.05
N SER A 162 -8.62 -13.96 -16.07
CA SER A 162 -9.31 -14.30 -14.81
C SER A 162 -9.61 -13.06 -13.95
N ALA A 163 -8.70 -12.08 -13.92
CA ALA A 163 -8.93 -10.81 -13.25
C ALA A 163 -10.07 -10.01 -13.89
N ILE A 164 -10.13 -9.96 -15.23
CA ILE A 164 -11.22 -9.29 -15.98
C ILE A 164 -12.54 -10.02 -15.74
N ALA A 165 -12.55 -11.35 -15.76
CA ALA A 165 -13.74 -12.16 -15.48
C ALA A 165 -14.22 -11.96 -14.03
N ALA A 166 -13.29 -11.91 -13.05
CA ALA A 166 -13.61 -11.61 -11.66
C ALA A 166 -14.14 -10.18 -11.49
N LEU A 167 -13.59 -9.20 -12.21
CA LEU A 167 -14.08 -7.83 -12.20
C LEU A 167 -15.49 -7.72 -12.80
N GLY A 168 -15.74 -8.41 -13.92
CA GLY A 168 -17.06 -8.49 -14.55
C GLY A 168 -18.09 -9.18 -13.65
N GLY A 169 -17.68 -10.25 -12.95
CA GLY A 169 -18.50 -10.92 -11.93
C GLY A 169 -18.82 -10.00 -10.74
N ALA A 170 -17.83 -9.25 -10.24
CA ALA A 170 -18.02 -8.29 -9.16
C ALA A 170 -18.93 -7.11 -9.57
N LEU A 171 -18.82 -6.62 -10.81
CA LEU A 171 -19.73 -5.61 -11.35
C LEU A 171 -21.15 -6.16 -11.51
N ALA A 172 -21.31 -7.42 -11.92
CA ALA A 172 -22.61 -8.08 -12.02
C ALA A 172 -23.25 -8.30 -10.63
N THR A 173 -22.47 -8.64 -9.60
CA THR A 173 -22.99 -8.78 -8.22
C THR A 173 -23.32 -7.43 -7.60
N VAL A 174 -22.57 -6.38 -7.88
CA VAL A 174 -22.92 -5.00 -7.46
C VAL A 174 -24.16 -4.50 -8.18
N ALA A 175 -24.33 -4.80 -9.47
CA ALA A 175 -25.55 -4.49 -10.22
C ALA A 175 -26.77 -5.27 -9.69
N ALA A 176 -26.59 -6.54 -9.32
CA ALA A 176 -27.64 -7.34 -8.70
C ALA A 176 -27.99 -6.86 -7.28
N ALA A 177 -26.99 -6.45 -6.49
CA ALA A 177 -27.20 -5.90 -5.15
C ALA A 177 -27.90 -4.53 -5.18
N THR A 178 -27.57 -3.67 -6.16
CA THR A 178 -28.25 -2.38 -6.36
C THR A 178 -29.67 -2.55 -6.90
N ALA A 179 -29.92 -3.52 -7.78
CA ALA A 179 -31.27 -3.87 -8.22
C ALA A 179 -32.13 -4.48 -7.10
N ALA A 180 -31.54 -5.25 -6.18
CA ALA A 180 -32.24 -5.77 -5.01
C ALA A 180 -32.55 -4.67 -3.98
N ALA A 181 -31.68 -3.66 -3.85
CA ALA A 181 -31.90 -2.50 -2.98
C ALA A 181 -32.98 -1.55 -3.52
N THR A 182 -33.15 -1.43 -4.84
CA THR A 182 -34.25 -0.63 -5.43
C THR A 182 -35.58 -1.37 -5.49
N ALA A 183 -35.59 -2.70 -5.38
CA ALA A 183 -36.81 -3.51 -5.31
C ALA A 183 -37.42 -3.60 -3.88
N THR A 184 -36.72 -3.09 -2.87
CA THR A 184 -37.15 -3.11 -1.46
C THR A 184 -37.42 -1.71 -0.88
N ALA A 185 -37.41 -0.67 -1.73
CA ALA A 185 -37.77 0.71 -1.38
C ALA A 185 -39.21 1.05 -1.80
#